data_AF-A0AAE1SUS1-F1
#
_entry.id   AF-A0AAE1SUS1-F1
#
_cell.length_a   1.000
_cell.length_b   1.000
_cell.length_c   1.000
_cell.angle_alpha   90.00
_cell.angle_beta   90.00
_cell.angle_gamma   90.00
#
_symmetry.space_group_name_H-M   'P 1'
#
loop_
_entity.id
_entity.type
_entity.pdbx_description
1 polymer ?
#
loop_
_entity_poly.entity_id
_entity_poly.type
_entity_poly.pdbx_seq_one_letter_code
_entity_poly.pdbx_strand_id
1 'polypeptide(L)' 'MLWDVGKKVYCNESYDIIEFFNLGLNGIAGNPELDLAPPALKAEIKRWNDIIYPNSNNGVYRFQGIIIQHGHNIT' A
#
# COMPACT_ATOMS: atom_id res chain seq x y z
N MET A 1 -4.64 -6.29 6.66
CA MET A 1 -4.68 -5.97 8.11
C MET A 1 -3.56 -6.69 8.82
N LEU A 2 -2.78 -5.96 9.60
CA LEU A 2 -1.77 -6.46 10.53
C LEU A 2 -2.41 -6.56 11.92
N TRP A 3 -2.38 -7.75 12.50
CA TRP A 3 -2.89 -8.02 13.85
C TRP A 3 -1.80 -8.56 14.76
N ASP A 4 -1.98 -8.41 16.07
CA ASP A 4 -1.21 -9.17 17.05
C ASP A 4 -1.77 -10.60 17.20
N VAL A 5 -1.06 -11.43 17.98
CA VAL A 5 -1.47 -12.80 18.30
C VAL A 5 -2.79 -12.87 19.09
N GLY A 6 -3.18 -11.78 19.75
CA GLY A 6 -4.44 -11.59 20.46
C GLY A 6 -5.59 -11.14 19.56
N LYS A 7 -5.39 -11.06 18.25
CA LYS A 7 -6.35 -10.61 17.23
C LYS A 7 -6.73 -9.12 17.32
N LYS A 8 -5.92 -8.30 17.98
CA LYS A 8 -6.09 -6.84 17.94
C LYS A 8 -5.50 -6.30 16.64
N VAL A 9 -6.25 -5.44 15.95
CA VAL A 9 -5.78 -4.75 14.74
C VAL A 9 -4.74 -3.71 15.13
N TYR A 10 -3.54 -3.83 14.59
CA TYR A 10 -2.44 -2.88 14.79
C TYR A 10 -2.40 -1.86 13.66
N CYS A 11 -2.50 -2.31 12.41
CA CYS A 11 -2.55 -1.43 11.24
C CYS A 11 -3.42 -2.04 10.13
N ASN A 12 -4.18 -1.18 9.44
CA ASN A 12 -4.97 -1.55 8.27
C ASN A 12 -4.45 -0.87 6.99
N GLU A 13 -3.60 0.15 7.11
CA GLU A 13 -3.10 0.83 5.93
C GLU A 13 -1.96 0.05 5.31
N SER A 14 -2.13 -0.34 4.05
CA SER A 14 -1.17 -1.18 3.32
C SER A 14 0.19 -0.53 3.20
N TYR A 15 0.25 0.79 2.96
CA TYR A 15 1.49 1.54 2.84
C TYR A 15 2.27 1.57 4.18
N ASP A 16 1.56 1.78 5.28
CA ASP A 16 2.18 1.80 6.61
C ASP A 16 2.69 0.41 7.01
N ILE A 17 2.00 -0.66 6.61
CA ILE A 17 2.44 -2.04 6.85
C ILE A 17 3.73 -2.36 6.10
N ILE A 18 3.86 -1.95 4.83
CA ILE A 18 5.10 -2.19 4.07
C ILE A 18 6.27 -1.37 4.60
N GLU A 19 6.05 -0.11 5.04
CA GLU A 19 7.11 0.68 5.69
C GLU A 19 7.53 0.06 7.04
N PHE A 20 6.57 -0.45 7.82
CA PHE A 20 6.85 -1.17 9.06
C PHE A 20 7.73 -2.40 8.81
N PHE A 21 7.46 -3.20 7.77
CA PHE A 21 8.29 -4.36 7.46
C PHE A 21 9.65 -4.01 6.86
N ASN A 22 9.79 -2.89 6.17
CA ASN A 22 11.05 -2.49 5.54
C ASN A 22 12.18 -2.26 6.57
N LEU A 23 11.86 -1.77 7.76
CA LEU A 23 12.88 -1.44 8.78
C LEU A 23 12.55 -1.97 10.19
N GLY A 24 11.28 -2.19 10.50
CA GLY A 24 10.82 -2.50 11.86
C GLY A 24 11.21 -3.88 12.38
N LEU A 25 11.66 -4.79 11.51
CA LEU A 25 12.02 -6.17 11.86
C LEU A 25 13.47 -6.55 11.53
N ASN A 26 14.33 -5.57 11.22
CA ASN A 26 15.70 -5.86 10.77
C ASN A 26 16.51 -6.69 11.78
N GLY A 27 16.23 -6.58 13.09
CA GLY A 27 16.89 -7.39 14.12
C GLY A 27 16.66 -8.91 14.02
N ILE A 28 15.67 -9.35 13.25
CA ILE A 28 15.35 -10.78 13.04
C ILE A 28 15.21 -11.15 11.55
N ALA A 29 15.47 -10.21 10.64
CA ALA A 29 15.34 -10.41 9.21
C ALA A 29 16.51 -11.24 8.65
N GLY A 30 16.24 -12.06 7.63
CA GLY A 30 17.30 -12.78 6.91
C GLY A 30 18.22 -11.86 6.10
N ASN A 31 17.73 -10.66 5.74
CA ASN A 31 18.47 -9.62 5.00
C ASN A 31 18.35 -8.26 5.73
N PRO A 32 19.04 -8.07 6.87
CA PRO A 32 18.83 -6.91 7.74
C PRO A 32 19.34 -5.59 7.14
N GLU A 33 20.25 -5.66 6.17
CA GLU A 33 20.83 -4.51 5.48
C GLU A 33 20.00 -4.04 4.26
N LEU A 34 18.93 -4.77 3.91
CA LEU A 34 18.10 -4.43 2.76
C LEU A 34 17.13 -3.32 3.12
N ASP A 35 17.34 -2.14 2.54
CA ASP A 35 16.40 -1.01 2.60
C ASP A 35 15.74 -0.82 1.22
N LEU A 36 14.44 -1.15 1.13
CA LEU A 36 13.63 -1.00 -0.08
C LEU A 36 13.12 0.42 -0.31
N ALA A 37 13.28 1.32 0.68
CA ALA A 37 12.85 2.71 0.62
C ALA A 37 13.92 3.66 1.17
N PRO A 38 15.13 3.66 0.58
CA PRO A 38 16.26 4.39 1.11
C PRO A 38 15.97 5.89 1.17
N PRO A 39 16.47 6.62 2.20
CA PRO A 39 16.14 8.04 2.42
C PRO A 39 16.35 8.93 1.19
N ALA A 40 17.41 8.67 0.42
CA ALA A 40 17.74 9.44 -0.79
C ALA A 40 16.66 9.33 -1.89
N LEU A 41 15.90 8.24 -1.93
CA LEU A 41 14.86 7.99 -2.94
C LEU A 41 13.44 8.23 -2.42
N LYS A 42 13.23 8.47 -1.11
CA LYS A 42 11.89 8.63 -0.54
C LYS A 42 11.05 9.71 -1.23
N ALA A 43 11.66 10.82 -1.64
CA ALA A 43 10.96 11.87 -2.36
C ALA A 43 10.47 11.42 -3.75
N GLU A 44 11.30 10.66 -4.47
CA GLU A 44 10.95 10.12 -5.79
C GLU A 44 9.90 9.01 -5.68
N ILE A 45 10.06 8.10 -4.71
CA ILE A 45 9.08 7.06 -4.39
C ILE A 45 7.72 7.69 -4.08
N LYS A 46 7.68 8.74 -3.25
CA LYS A 46 6.45 9.47 -2.95
C LYS A 46 5.81 10.04 -4.22
N ARG A 47 6.60 10.72 -5.06
CA ARG A 47 6.11 11.30 -6.31
C ARG A 47 5.46 10.25 -7.21
N TRP A 48 6.10 9.09 -7.36
CA TRP A 48 5.54 8.00 -8.18
C TRP A 48 4.31 7.37 -7.53
N ASN A 49 4.30 7.16 -6.22
CA ASN A 49 3.13 6.64 -5.50
C ASN A 49 1.92 7.56 -5.63
N ASP A 50 2.11 8.88 -5.55
CA ASP A 50 1.03 9.87 -5.72
C ASP A 50 0.39 9.78 -7.13
N ILE A 51 1.11 9.26 -8.14
CA ILE A 51 0.61 9.05 -9.50
C ILE A 51 0.02 7.64 -9.65
N ILE A 52 0.77 6.61 -9.26
CA ILE A 52 0.45 5.21 -9.53
C ILE A 52 -0.72 4.74 -8.66
N TYR A 53 -0.74 5.13 -7.38
CA TYR A 53 -1.76 4.67 -6.43
C TYR A 53 -3.17 5.06 -6.84
N PRO A 54 -3.49 6.35 -7.13
CA PRO A 54 -4.81 6.68 -7.64
C PRO A 54 -5.03 6.10 -9.04
N ASN A 55 -4.10 6.20 -9.98
CA ASN A 55 -4.42 5.93 -11.39
C ASN A 55 -4.39 4.44 -11.79
N SER A 56 -3.63 3.63 -11.06
CA SER A 56 -3.48 2.20 -11.35
C SER A 56 -4.03 1.36 -10.21
N ASN A 57 -3.41 1.40 -9.02
CA ASN A 57 -3.79 0.53 -7.89
C ASN A 57 -5.27 0.68 -7.53
N ASN A 58 -5.73 1.90 -7.33
CA ASN A 58 -7.15 2.20 -7.09
C ASN A 58 -7.91 2.52 -8.39
N GLY A 59 -7.21 2.79 -9.49
CA GLY A 59 -7.81 3.20 -10.75
C GLY A 59 -8.67 2.11 -11.38
N VAL A 60 -8.19 0.86 -11.36
CA VAL A 60 -8.93 -0.29 -11.90
C VAL A 60 -10.25 -0.55 -11.16
N TYR A 61 -10.30 -0.29 -9.86
CA TYR A 61 -11.51 -0.43 -9.06
C TYR A 61 -12.50 0.70 -9.34
N ARG A 62 -12.01 1.93 -9.51
CA ARG A 62 -12.87 3.07 -9.88
C ARG A 62 -13.49 2.87 -11.25
N PHE A 63 -12.73 2.38 -12.23
CA PHE A 63 -13.24 2.11 -13.57
C PHE A 63 -14.36 1.05 -13.56
N GLN A 64 -14.16 -0.04 -12.83
CA GLN A 64 -15.21 -1.06 -12.65
C GLN A 64 -16.46 -0.48 -11.98
N GLY A 65 -16.30 0.35 -10.94
CA GLY A 65 -17.42 1.02 -10.28
C GLY A 65 -18.21 1.94 -11.22
N ILE A 66 -17.52 2.66 -12.11
CA ILE A 66 -18.15 3.50 -13.13
C ILE A 66 -18.98 2.66 -14.10
N ILE A 67 -18.45 1.54 -14.60
CA ILE A 67 -19.18 0.64 -15.51
C ILE A 67 -20.46 0.12 -14.87
N ILE A 68 -20.39 -0.31 -13.61
CA ILE A 68 -21.54 -0.83 -12.87
C ILE A 68 -22.62 0.26 -12.70
N GLN A 69 -22.24 1.46 -12.25
CA GLN A 69 -23.20 2.55 -12.09
C GLN A 69 -23.84 2.99 -13.41
N HIS A 70 -23.07 3.01 -14.51
CA HIS A 70 -23.65 3.29 -15.82
C HIS A 70 -24.63 2.20 -16.22
N GLY A 71 -24.30 0.91 -16.05
CA GLY A 71 -25.20 -0.21 -16.34
C GLY A 71 -26.53 -0.18 -15.56
N HIS A 72 -26.52 0.31 -14.32
CA HIS A 72 -27.73 0.48 -13.50
C HIS A 72 -28.61 1.68 -13.91
N ASN A 73 -28.04 2.70 -14.56
CA ASN A 73 -28.77 3.91 -14.98
C ASN A 73 -29.38 3.79 -16.41
N ILE A 74 -29.22 2.65 -17.08
CA ILE A 74 -29.77 2.38 -18.43
C ILE A 74 -30.91 1.35 -18.40
N THR A 75 -31.40 0.98 -17.21
CA THR A 75 -32.58 0.13 -16.99
C THR A 75 -33.73 0.92 -16.37
#